data_AF-A0A936A3P8-F1
#
_entry.id   AF-A0A936A3P8-F1
#
_cell.length_a   1.000
_cell.length_b   1.000
_cell.length_c   1.000
_cell.angle_alpha   90.00
_cell.angle_beta   90.00
_cell.angle_gamma   90.00
#
_symmetry.space_group_name_H-M   'P 1'
#
loop_
_entity.id
_entity.type
_entity.pdbx_description
1 polymer ?
#
loop_
_entity_poly.entity_id
_entity_poly.type
_entity_poly.pdbx_seq_one_letter_code
_entity_poly.pdbx_strand_id
1 'polypeptide(L)'
;MTMSINQNPALNKLFASDSGLPNQQQEGYIPGVCNIGKKEIKRRKQAAIFGFVLCIVCITLIQWLEADRIWKLLLFIPAASLGISFQQWYFKFCVAFGIKGVFNFGNIGKTFTVEQKEYFRKDRIKAWQMIISGVLFGIAAALLYFL
;
A
#
# COMPACT_ATOMS: atom_id res chain seq x y z
N MET A 1 -57.02 -21.51 -9.36
CA MET A 1 -56.87 -20.04 -9.32
C MET A 1 -55.43 -19.72 -8.96
N THR A 2 -54.53 -19.71 -9.94
CA THR A 2 -53.11 -19.41 -9.73
C THR A 2 -52.90 -17.92 -9.97
N MET A 3 -52.61 -17.18 -8.91
CA MET A 3 -52.26 -15.76 -8.97
C MET A 3 -50.90 -15.61 -9.65
N SER A 4 -50.87 -14.99 -10.83
CA SER A 4 -49.64 -14.61 -11.53
C SER A 4 -49.03 -13.38 -10.84
N ILE A 5 -47.87 -13.54 -10.22
CA ILE A 5 -47.10 -12.43 -9.64
C ILE A 5 -46.51 -11.63 -10.81
N ASN A 6 -46.96 -10.40 -10.98
CA ASN A 6 -46.46 -9.46 -11.98
C ASN A 6 -45.02 -9.05 -11.61
N GLN A 7 -44.03 -9.58 -12.33
CA GLN A 7 -42.63 -9.20 -12.20
C GLN A 7 -42.42 -7.80 -12.80
N ASN A 8 -42.59 -6.76 -11.97
CA ASN A 8 -42.36 -5.38 -12.39
C ASN A 8 -40.85 -5.12 -12.59
N PRO A 9 -40.38 -4.88 -13.83
CA PRO A 9 -38.96 -4.69 -14.13
C PRO A 9 -38.37 -3.41 -13.50
N ALA A 10 -39.20 -2.44 -13.10
CA ALA A 10 -38.75 -1.25 -12.38
C ALA A 10 -38.39 -1.55 -10.92
N LEU A 11 -39.09 -2.50 -10.28
CA LEU A 11 -38.81 -2.96 -8.92
C LEU A 11 -37.50 -3.75 -8.86
N ASN A 12 -37.23 -4.59 -9.86
CA ASN A 12 -35.93 -5.26 -9.99
C ASN A 12 -34.78 -4.27 -10.25
N LYS A 13 -35.02 -3.15 -10.94
CA LYS A 13 -34.01 -2.09 -11.12
C LYS A 13 -33.74 -1.31 -9.83
N LEU A 14 -34.75 -1.10 -8.99
CA LEU A 14 -34.57 -0.45 -7.68
C LEU A 14 -33.76 -1.34 -6.72
N PHE A 15 -34.02 -2.65 -6.69
CA PHE A 15 -33.22 -3.60 -5.90
C PHE A 15 -31.83 -3.91 -6.50
N ALA A 16 -31.66 -3.77 -7.82
CA ALA A 16 -30.34 -3.85 -8.46
C ALA A 16 -29.50 -2.58 -8.28
N SER A 17 -30.13 -1.44 -7.94
CA SER A 17 -29.42 -0.19 -7.63
C SER A 17 -28.82 -0.16 -6.23
N ASP A 18 -29.32 -0.99 -5.31
CA ASP A 18 -28.86 -1.06 -3.92
C ASP A 18 -27.72 -2.07 -3.72
N SER A 19 -27.23 -2.65 -4.83
CA SER A 19 -26.19 -3.67 -4.85
C SER A 19 -25.21 -3.44 -6.00
N GLY A 20 -24.38 -2.38 -5.98
CA GLY A 20 -23.42 -2.27 -7.08
C GLY A 20 -22.42 -1.13 -7.11
N LEU A 21 -21.28 -1.31 -6.44
CA LEU A 21 -20.04 -1.24 -7.21
C LEU A 21 -19.91 -2.58 -7.95
N PRO A 22 -19.57 -2.59 -9.26
CA PRO A 22 -19.41 -3.86 -9.97
C PRO A 22 -18.35 -4.69 -9.26
N ASN A 23 -18.73 -5.92 -8.89
CA ASN A 23 -17.97 -6.92 -8.12
C ASN A 23 -16.47 -7.01 -8.54
N GLN A 24 -16.18 -6.77 -9.82
CA GLN A 24 -14.85 -6.71 -10.43
C GLN A 24 -13.88 -5.63 -9.85
N GLN A 25 -14.38 -4.58 -9.19
CA GLN A 25 -13.54 -3.52 -8.59
C GLN A 25 -13.13 -3.79 -7.14
N GLN A 26 -13.79 -4.74 -6.48
CA GLN A 26 -13.47 -5.24 -5.13
C GLN A 26 -12.76 -6.61 -5.15
N GLU A 27 -12.79 -7.32 -6.27
CA GLU A 27 -12.07 -8.59 -6.46
C GLU A 27 -10.57 -8.45 -6.08
N GLY A 28 -10.22 -9.01 -4.92
CA GLY A 28 -8.84 -9.05 -4.40
C GLY A 28 -8.57 -8.21 -3.15
N TYR A 29 -9.52 -7.40 -2.67
CA TYR A 29 -9.36 -6.72 -1.38
C TYR A 29 -9.46 -7.72 -0.22
N ILE A 30 -8.44 -7.74 0.64
CA ILE A 30 -8.40 -8.55 1.87
C ILE A 30 -7.92 -7.65 3.01
N PRO A 31 -8.78 -7.37 4.02
CA PRO A 31 -8.44 -6.47 5.12
C PRO A 31 -7.15 -6.88 5.85
N GLY A 32 -6.23 -5.94 6.01
CA GLY A 32 -4.92 -6.14 6.65
C GLY A 32 -3.93 -6.99 5.85
N VAL A 33 -4.27 -7.39 4.63
CA VAL A 33 -3.45 -8.30 3.81
C VAL A 33 -3.16 -7.70 2.44
N CYS A 34 -4.18 -7.27 1.68
CA CYS A 34 -4.04 -6.81 0.31
C CYS A 34 -5.06 -5.70 0.00
N ASN A 35 -4.61 -4.51 -0.38
CA ASN A 35 -5.48 -3.37 -0.72
C ASN A 35 -5.15 -2.68 -2.06
N ILE A 36 -4.25 -3.28 -2.85
CA ILE A 36 -3.87 -2.76 -4.17
C ILE A 36 -3.83 -3.85 -5.25
N GLY A 37 -4.27 -3.48 -6.45
CA GLY A 37 -4.22 -4.31 -7.64
C GLY A 37 -2.90 -4.18 -8.43
N LYS A 38 -2.82 -4.93 -9.54
CA LYS A 38 -1.61 -5.11 -10.36
C LYS A 38 -0.92 -3.81 -10.78
N LYS A 39 -1.69 -2.78 -11.15
CA LYS A 39 -1.15 -1.48 -11.61
C LYS A 39 -0.42 -0.74 -10.48
N GLU A 40 -1.02 -0.67 -9.29
CA GLU A 40 -0.39 -0.08 -8.11
C GLU A 40 0.79 -0.94 -7.62
N ILE A 41 0.70 -2.27 -7.66
CA ILE A 41 1.82 -3.17 -7.32
C ILE A 41 3.03 -2.89 -8.21
N LYS A 42 2.85 -2.72 -9.52
CA LYS A 42 3.94 -2.38 -10.46
C LYS A 42 4.60 -1.05 -10.07
N ARG A 43 3.81 -0.05 -9.66
CA ARG A 43 4.33 1.24 -9.18
C ARG A 43 5.13 1.10 -7.89
N ARG A 44 4.67 0.27 -6.95
CA ARG A 44 5.41 0.01 -5.69
C ARG A 44 6.70 -0.76 -5.92
N LYS A 45 6.72 -1.68 -6.90
CA LYS A 45 7.97 -2.33 -7.35
C LYS A 45 8.98 -1.31 -7.86
N GLN A 46 8.54 -0.37 -8.70
CA GLN A 46 9.43 0.70 -9.21
C GLN A 46 9.96 1.58 -8.07
N ALA A 47 9.13 1.95 -7.10
CA ALA A 47 9.56 2.70 -5.94
C ALA A 47 10.59 1.94 -5.09
N ALA A 48 10.41 0.62 -4.91
CA ALA A 48 11.38 -0.22 -4.20
C ALA A 48 12.73 -0.30 -4.95
N ILE A 49 12.70 -0.48 -6.28
CA ILE A 49 13.92 -0.47 -7.11
C ILE A 49 14.62 0.89 -7.03
N PHE A 50 13.87 1.99 -7.16
CA PHE A 50 14.42 3.34 -7.04
C PHE A 50 15.05 3.58 -5.67
N GLY A 51 14.37 3.18 -4.59
CA GLY A 51 14.91 3.27 -3.23
C GLY A 51 16.21 2.49 -3.06
N PHE A 52 16.31 1.30 -3.66
CA PHE A 52 17.52 0.49 -3.62
C PHE A 52 18.68 1.16 -4.36
N VAL A 53 18.44 1.66 -5.57
CA VAL A 53 19.46 2.41 -6.33
C VAL A 53 19.88 3.67 -5.57
N LEU A 54 18.93 4.39 -4.97
CA LEU A 54 19.22 5.59 -4.17
C LEU A 54 20.11 5.27 -2.96
N CYS A 55 19.87 4.16 -2.27
CA CYS A 55 20.75 3.71 -1.18
C CYS A 55 22.20 3.50 -1.68
N ILE A 56 22.39 2.83 -2.81
CA ILE A 56 23.72 2.59 -3.37
C ILE A 56 24.40 3.93 -3.70
N VAL A 57 23.69 4.83 -4.40
CA VAL A 57 24.22 6.15 -4.76
C VAL A 57 24.61 6.95 -3.52
N CYS A 58 23.76 6.99 -2.50
CA CYS A 58 24.07 7.67 -1.24
C CYS A 58 25.32 7.09 -0.57
N ILE A 59 25.45 5.77 -0.48
CA ILE A 59 26.64 5.12 0.09
C ILE A 59 27.89 5.50 -0.71
N THR A 60 27.85 5.41 -2.03
CA THR A 60 28.99 5.77 -2.89
C THR A 60 29.40 7.23 -2.71
N LEU A 61 28.44 8.16 -2.67
CA LEU A 61 28.73 9.58 -2.47
C LEU A 61 29.30 9.90 -1.09
N ILE A 62 28.76 9.29 -0.03
CA ILE A 62 29.28 9.47 1.33
C ILE A 62 30.75 9.02 1.42
N GLN A 63 31.09 7.89 0.79
CA GLN A 63 32.47 7.40 0.75
C GLN A 63 33.38 8.29 -0.10
N TRP A 64 32.92 8.68 -1.29
CA TRP A 64 33.72 9.48 -2.22
C TRP A 64 34.02 10.89 -1.68
N LEU A 65 33.11 11.45 -0.89
CA LEU A 65 33.27 12.77 -0.27
C LEU A 65 33.95 12.72 1.11
N GLU A 66 34.37 11.53 1.57
CA GLU A 66 34.96 11.32 2.91
C GLU A 66 34.12 11.96 4.02
N ALA A 67 32.79 11.86 3.91
CA ALA A 67 31.90 12.63 4.74
C ALA A 67 31.99 12.21 6.22
N ASP A 68 31.82 13.19 7.11
CA ASP A 68 31.89 12.95 8.55
C ASP A 68 30.83 11.96 9.06
N ARG A 69 30.98 11.54 10.32
CA ARG A 69 30.12 10.53 10.95
C ARG A 69 28.64 10.89 10.96
N ILE A 70 28.29 12.18 10.97
CA ILE A 70 26.88 12.62 11.02
C ILE A 70 26.23 12.40 9.66
N TRP A 71 26.93 12.64 8.56
CA TRP A 71 26.42 12.42 7.19
C TRP A 71 26.07 10.95 6.93
N LYS A 72 26.76 10.00 7.58
CA LYS A 72 26.44 8.56 7.50
C LYS A 72 25.03 8.25 8.01
N LEU A 73 24.53 8.99 9.01
CA LEU A 73 23.19 8.80 9.55
C LEU A 73 22.09 9.19 8.55
N LEU A 74 22.39 10.02 7.53
CA LEU A 74 21.42 10.34 6.47
C LEU A 74 21.05 9.13 5.61
N LEU A 75 21.87 8.07 5.61
CA LEU A 75 21.52 6.80 4.96
C LEU A 75 20.22 6.19 5.49
N PHE A 76 19.84 6.55 6.72
CA PHE A 76 18.55 6.18 7.32
C PHE A 76 17.36 6.48 6.40
N ILE A 77 17.33 7.67 5.79
CA ILE A 77 16.18 8.14 5.01
C ILE A 77 15.91 7.27 3.78
N PRO A 78 16.87 7.07 2.85
CA PRO A 78 16.66 6.19 1.70
C PRO A 78 16.48 4.73 2.13
N ALA A 79 17.15 4.27 3.19
CA ALA A 79 17.00 2.90 3.67
C ALA A 79 15.59 2.62 4.25
N ALA A 80 15.05 3.52 5.06
CA ALA A 80 13.69 3.40 5.58
C ALA A 80 12.66 3.44 4.44
N SER A 81 12.85 4.36 3.48
CA SER A 81 12.00 4.46 2.29
C SER A 81 12.01 3.17 1.45
N LEU A 82 13.19 2.56 1.27
CA LEU A 82 13.36 1.26 0.63
C LEU A 82 12.60 0.17 1.39
N GLY A 83 12.80 0.06 2.70
CA GLY A 83 12.12 -0.95 3.53
C GLY A 83 10.60 -0.86 3.39
N ILE A 84 10.03 0.34 3.56
CA ILE A 84 8.59 0.56 3.43
C ILE A 84 8.11 0.24 2.00
N SER A 85 8.83 0.70 0.97
CA SER A 85 8.42 0.50 -0.44
C SER A 85 8.48 -0.98 -0.85
N PHE A 86 9.52 -1.70 -0.41
CA PHE A 86 9.66 -3.12 -0.62
C PHE A 86 8.49 -3.90 0.00
N GLN A 87 8.14 -3.56 1.25
CA GLN A 87 6.99 -4.19 1.91
C GLN A 87 5.68 -3.92 1.17
N GLN A 88 5.45 -2.71 0.66
CA GLN A 88 4.24 -2.41 -0.10
C GLN A 88 4.14 -3.25 -1.39
N TRP A 89 5.27 -3.47 -2.07
CA TRP A 89 5.34 -4.34 -3.23
C TRP A 89 5.10 -5.82 -2.87
N TYR A 90 5.79 -6.31 -1.83
CA TYR A 90 5.74 -7.71 -1.41
C TYR A 90 4.35 -8.12 -0.89
N PHE A 91 3.79 -7.33 0.03
CA PHE A 91 2.48 -7.63 0.63
C PHE A 91 1.32 -7.21 -0.27
N LYS A 92 1.55 -6.52 -1.39
CA LYS A 92 0.48 -5.97 -2.23
C LYS A 92 -0.45 -5.08 -1.41
N PHE A 93 0.17 -4.29 -0.53
CA PHE A 93 -0.53 -3.45 0.42
C PHE A 93 0.07 -2.05 0.42
N CYS A 94 -0.74 -1.04 0.13
CA CYS A 94 -0.34 0.36 0.23
C CYS A 94 -0.62 0.91 1.63
N VAL A 95 0.44 1.36 2.29
CA VAL A 95 0.40 1.96 3.64
C VAL A 95 -0.50 3.19 3.67
N ALA A 96 -0.37 4.09 2.69
CA ALA A 96 -1.18 5.31 2.63
C ALA A 96 -2.67 5.00 2.45
N PHE A 97 -3.00 3.96 1.69
CA PHE A 97 -4.39 3.51 1.51
C PHE A 97 -4.94 2.90 2.80
N GLY A 98 -4.15 2.08 3.49
CA GLY A 98 -4.54 1.54 4.80
C GLY A 98 -4.73 2.62 5.87
N ILE A 99 -3.97 3.72 5.81
CA ILE A 99 -4.15 4.88 6.71
C ILE A 99 -5.44 5.65 6.40
N LYS A 100 -5.73 5.84 5.11
CA LYS A 100 -6.88 6.60 4.60
C LYS A 100 -8.19 5.81 4.60
N GLY A 101 -8.13 4.49 4.75
CA GLY A 101 -9.31 3.63 4.69
C GLY A 101 -9.84 3.49 3.27
N VAL A 102 -8.93 3.33 2.31
CA VAL A 102 -9.26 3.14 0.90
C VAL A 102 -8.51 1.95 0.30
N PHE A 103 -8.92 1.52 -0.89
CA PHE A 103 -8.22 0.50 -1.68
C PHE A 103 -8.31 0.82 -3.18
N ASN A 104 -7.48 0.19 -4.01
CA ASN A 104 -7.53 0.36 -5.47
C ASN A 104 -7.11 -0.91 -6.22
N PHE A 105 -8.06 -1.56 -6.90
CA PHE A 105 -7.80 -2.65 -7.85
C PHE A 105 -8.00 -2.27 -9.31
N GLY A 106 -8.43 -1.03 -9.58
CA GLY A 106 -8.70 -0.51 -10.91
C GLY A 106 -7.53 0.29 -11.50
N ASN A 107 -7.88 1.42 -12.13
CA ASN A 107 -6.90 2.34 -12.69
C ASN A 107 -6.23 3.16 -11.58
N ILE A 108 -4.96 3.52 -11.79
CA ILE A 108 -4.23 4.43 -10.90
C ILE A 108 -5.03 5.73 -10.79
N GLY A 109 -5.18 6.25 -9.57
CA GLY A 109 -5.94 7.46 -9.28
C GLY A 109 -7.42 7.24 -8.95
N LYS A 110 -7.97 6.04 -9.15
CA LYS A 110 -9.30 5.67 -8.63
C LYS A 110 -9.15 4.96 -7.29
N THR A 111 -9.93 5.33 -6.29
CA THR A 111 -9.91 4.67 -4.98
C THR A 111 -11.33 4.40 -4.51
N PHE A 112 -11.50 3.33 -3.76
CA PHE A 112 -12.77 2.93 -3.15
C PHE A 112 -12.63 2.97 -1.64
N THR A 113 -13.69 3.37 -0.94
CA THR A 113 -13.69 3.50 0.52
C THR A 113 -13.93 2.15 1.18
N VAL A 114 -13.24 1.91 2.29
CA VAL A 114 -13.51 0.77 3.17
C VAL A 114 -14.69 1.14 4.07
N GLU A 115 -15.88 0.59 3.78
CA GLU A 115 -17.11 0.92 4.50
C GLU A 115 -17.15 0.33 5.93
N GLN A 116 -16.58 -0.86 6.10
CA GLN A 116 -16.61 -1.56 7.37
C GLN A 116 -15.50 -1.06 8.30
N LYS A 117 -15.88 -0.50 9.46
CA LYS A 117 -14.95 0.03 10.47
C LYS A 117 -13.90 -1.00 10.93
N GLU A 118 -14.31 -2.26 11.06
CA GLU A 118 -13.39 -3.34 11.45
C GLU A 118 -12.33 -3.62 10.38
N TYR A 119 -12.69 -3.55 9.10
CA TYR A 119 -11.74 -3.72 8.01
C TYR A 119 -10.76 -2.55 7.95
N PHE A 120 -11.25 -1.33 8.15
CA PHE A 120 -10.39 -0.16 8.25
C PHE A 120 -9.41 -0.28 9.42
N ARG A 121 -9.85 -0.78 10.57
CA ARG A 121 -8.97 -1.04 11.73
C ARG A 121 -7.85 -2.02 11.39
N LYS A 122 -8.17 -3.13 10.72
CA LYS A 122 -7.16 -4.13 10.28
C LYS A 122 -6.13 -3.52 9.34
N ASP A 123 -6.58 -2.72 8.38
CA ASP A 123 -5.72 -1.99 7.45
C ASP A 123 -4.80 -0.99 8.16
N ARG A 124 -5.32 -0.27 9.17
CA ARG A 124 -4.53 0.66 9.99
C ARG A 124 -3.45 -0.04 10.79
N ILE A 125 -3.78 -1.16 11.42
CA ILE A 125 -2.81 -1.97 12.17
C ILE A 125 -1.70 -2.45 11.23
N LYS A 126 -2.06 -3.01 10.08
CA LYS A 126 -1.08 -3.46 9.08
C LYS A 126 -0.19 -2.32 8.59
N ALA A 127 -0.78 -1.15 8.29
CA ALA A 127 -0.05 0.03 7.84
C ALA A 127 1.00 0.47 8.88
N TRP A 128 0.63 0.53 10.16
CA TRP A 128 1.57 0.88 11.23
C TRP A 128 2.67 -0.16 11.44
N GLN A 129 2.34 -1.45 11.38
CA GLN A 129 3.34 -2.52 11.43
C GLN A 129 4.39 -2.34 10.32
N MET A 130 3.96 -2.04 9.09
CA MET A 130 4.86 -1.81 7.95
C MET A 130 5.73 -0.55 8.12
N ILE A 131 5.15 0.55 8.63
CA ILE A 131 5.93 1.77 8.92
C ILE A 131 7.01 1.47 9.95
N ILE A 132 6.64 0.85 11.07
CA ILE A 132 7.57 0.55 12.16
C ILE A 132 8.69 -0.37 11.67
N SER A 133 8.37 -1.46 10.97
CA SER A 133 9.39 -2.37 10.44
C SER A 133 10.31 -1.70 9.42
N GLY A 134 9.78 -0.82 8.56
CA GLY A 134 10.59 -0.10 7.58
C GLY A 134 11.51 0.93 8.23
N VAL A 135 11.04 1.62 9.26
CA VAL A 135 11.88 2.51 10.09
C VAL A 135 12.97 1.73 10.81
N LEU A 136 12.64 0.59 11.43
CA LEU A 136 13.63 -0.26 12.10
C LEU A 136 14.69 -0.79 11.11
N PHE A 137 14.28 -1.16 9.89
CA PHE A 137 15.21 -1.52 8.83
C PHE A 137 16.16 -0.36 8.49
N GLY A 138 15.63 0.86 8.34
CA GLY A 138 16.45 2.05 8.08
C GLY A 138 17.45 2.34 9.20
N ILE A 139 17.02 2.24 10.47
CA ILE A 139 17.89 2.41 11.64
C ILE A 139 19.00 1.37 11.62
N ALA A 140 18.65 0.10 11.44
CA ALA A 140 19.63 -1.00 11.39
C ALA A 140 20.65 -0.79 10.27
N ALA A 141 20.21 -0.41 9.06
CA ALA A 141 21.10 -0.14 7.94
C ALA A 141 22.05 1.03 8.22
N ALA A 142 21.54 2.13 8.79
CA ALA A 142 22.37 3.28 9.13
C ALA A 142 23.41 2.96 10.21
N LEU A 143 23.01 2.21 11.26
CA LEU A 143 23.93 1.78 12.32
C LEU A 143 25.00 0.82 11.80
N LEU A 144 24.61 -0.18 11.00
CA LEU A 144 25.56 -1.12 10.39
C LEU A 144 26.59 -0.42 9.49
N TYR A 145 26.18 0.64 8.79
CA TYR A 145 27.08 1.44 7.96
C TYR A 145 27.95 2.42 8.77
N PHE A 146 27.46 2.81 9.96
CA PHE A 146 28.17 3.73 10.85
C PHE A 146 29.32 3.05 11.61
N LEU A 147 29.14 1.79 12.00
CA LEU A 147 30.13 0.93 12.66
C LEU A 147 31.33 0.64 11.73
#